data_AF-A0A8B6EDD3-F1
#
_entry.id   AF-A0A8B6EDD3-F1
#
_cell.length_a   1.000
_cell.length_b   1.000
_cell.length_c   1.000
_cell.angle_alpha   90.00
_cell.angle_beta   90.00
_cell.angle_gamma   90.00
#
_symmetry.space_group_name_H-M   'P 1'
#
loop_
_entity.id
_entity.type
_entity.pdbx_description
1 polymer ?
#
loop_
_entity_poly.entity_id
_entity_poly.type
_entity_poly.pdbx_seq_one_letter_code
_entity_poly.pdbx_strand_id
1 'polypeptide(L)'
;MWKASPRCVSDAAVSNLQQCTLSDKPCDDYDFCEWLWTETKDTRTIALNTNFVQGVKDGMLHPTSFVAAKRAEMCPLKIFLDHESSSYKSYYEDLFDKWHIRDGKAIELGKECQEYVDTVADVASKDDAYYMLVALIPCARLWPWLGQQLTAAKDNFGAYTDWVNSNFDPSSKGYKKLEVRVNAAFSNKQIDRNKALNIYSKCMTGEAGFFGSVPI
;
A
#
# COMPACT_ATOMS: atom_id res chain seq x y z
N MET A 1 -7.88 -23.75 -10.12
CA MET A 1 -6.44 -23.41 -10.24
C MET A 1 -6.34 -21.91 -10.02
N TRP A 2 -5.78 -21.49 -8.89
CA TRP A 2 -5.92 -20.10 -8.44
C TRP A 2 -4.91 -19.20 -9.18
N LYS A 3 -5.42 -18.09 -9.71
CA LYS A 3 -4.62 -16.94 -10.12
C LYS A 3 -5.26 -15.70 -9.51
N ALA A 4 -4.61 -15.12 -8.51
CA ALA A 4 -4.93 -13.77 -8.08
C ALA A 4 -4.42 -12.77 -9.13
N SER A 5 -5.13 -11.66 -9.30
CA SER A 5 -4.52 -10.48 -9.90
C SER A 5 -3.61 -9.81 -8.86
N PRO A 6 -2.43 -9.29 -9.21
CA PRO A 6 -1.53 -8.67 -8.23
C PRO A 6 -2.20 -7.54 -7.45
N ARG A 7 -2.09 -7.56 -6.11
CA ARG A 7 -2.71 -6.56 -5.22
C ARG A 7 -2.12 -5.14 -5.37
N CYS A 8 -0.96 -5.00 -6.01
CA CYS A 8 -0.20 -3.74 -6.14
C CYS A 8 0.03 -3.33 -7.61
N VAL A 9 0.15 -2.01 -7.83
CA VAL A 9 0.68 -1.29 -9.03
C VAL A 9 1.12 -2.22 -10.17
N SER A 10 0.21 -2.50 -11.11
CA SER A 10 0.47 -3.51 -12.15
C SER A 10 1.63 -3.11 -13.09
N ASP A 11 2.45 -4.07 -13.53
CA ASP A 11 3.57 -3.74 -14.41
C ASP A 11 3.15 -3.28 -15.82
N ALA A 12 1.90 -3.53 -16.22
CA ALA A 12 1.31 -2.97 -17.45
C ALA A 12 1.07 -1.44 -17.36
N ALA A 13 0.96 -0.86 -16.15
CA ALA A 13 0.90 0.57 -15.93
C ALA A 13 2.18 1.30 -16.38
N VAL A 14 3.31 0.58 -16.36
CA VAL A 14 4.65 1.15 -16.22
C VAL A 14 5.23 1.60 -17.55
N SER A 15 4.99 0.85 -18.62
CA SER A 15 5.49 1.14 -19.97
C SER A 15 5.03 2.51 -20.47
N ASN A 16 3.80 2.90 -20.16
CA ASN A 16 3.21 4.18 -20.58
C ASN A 16 3.67 5.37 -19.72
N LEU A 17 4.29 5.12 -18.55
CA LEU A 17 4.77 6.16 -17.64
C LEU A 17 6.22 6.60 -17.89
N GLN A 18 6.95 5.91 -18.77
CA GLN A 18 8.34 6.21 -19.11
C GLN A 18 8.51 7.45 -20.03
N GLN A 19 7.42 8.05 -20.52
CA GLN A 19 7.45 9.11 -21.53
C GLN A 19 7.36 10.55 -20.97
N CYS A 20 7.26 10.74 -19.65
CA CYS A 20 7.22 12.06 -19.02
C CYS A 20 8.31 12.19 -17.95
N THR A 21 9.42 12.83 -18.31
CA THR A 21 10.60 13.02 -17.45
C THR A 21 10.35 14.03 -16.33
N LEU A 22 10.11 13.52 -15.12
CA LEU A 22 10.70 14.17 -13.95
C LEU A 22 12.22 14.04 -14.09
N SER A 23 12.94 15.16 -13.95
CA SER A 23 14.38 15.25 -14.20
C SER A 23 15.18 14.14 -13.48
N ASP A 24 15.83 13.25 -14.24
CA ASP A 24 16.67 12.12 -13.76
C ASP A 24 17.97 12.55 -13.02
N LYS A 25 18.03 13.79 -12.53
CA LYS A 25 19.04 14.18 -11.54
C LYS A 25 18.83 13.36 -10.27
N PRO A 26 19.88 12.77 -9.69
CA PRO A 26 19.83 12.35 -8.31
C PRO A 26 19.35 13.51 -7.45
N CYS A 27 18.39 13.23 -6.58
CA CYS A 27 18.27 14.02 -5.36
C CYS A 27 19.57 13.81 -4.56
N ASP A 28 20.02 14.80 -3.80
CA ASP A 28 21.18 14.62 -2.91
C ASP A 28 20.96 13.40 -2.00
N ASP A 29 22.05 12.75 -1.56
CA ASP A 29 22.22 11.37 -1.00
C ASP A 29 21.23 10.88 0.09
N TYR A 30 20.28 11.71 0.49
CA TYR A 30 19.22 11.45 1.44
C TYR A 30 17.95 10.91 0.75
N ASP A 31 17.81 9.58 0.67
CA ASP A 31 16.54 8.95 0.31
C ASP A 31 15.49 9.19 1.41
N PHE A 32 14.56 10.10 1.12
CA PHE A 32 13.52 10.52 2.06
C PHE A 32 12.51 9.40 2.36
N CYS A 33 12.26 8.49 1.43
CA CYS A 33 11.39 7.33 1.65
C CYS A 33 12.08 6.26 2.51
N GLU A 34 13.40 6.04 2.37
CA GLU A 34 14.15 5.22 3.32
C GLU A 34 14.24 5.87 4.71
N TRP A 35 14.24 7.20 4.83
CA TRP A 35 14.08 7.85 6.12
C TRP A 35 12.70 7.61 6.74
N LEU A 36 11.61 7.84 6.01
CA LEU A 36 10.23 7.54 6.46
C LEU A 36 10.06 6.06 6.87
N TRP A 37 10.69 5.15 6.13
CA TRP A 37 10.79 3.74 6.50
C TRP A 37 11.62 3.53 7.78
N THR A 38 12.79 4.17 7.92
CA THR A 38 13.64 4.03 9.11
C THR A 38 12.92 4.45 10.40
N GLU A 39 12.26 5.61 10.40
CA GLU A 39 11.51 6.15 11.55
C GLU A 39 10.34 5.24 11.99
N THR A 40 9.81 4.40 11.10
CA THR A 40 8.65 3.52 11.38
C THR A 40 9.01 2.05 11.64
N LYS A 41 10.28 1.76 11.93
CA LYS A 41 10.81 0.40 12.17
C LYS A 41 10.04 -0.37 13.26
N ASP A 42 9.71 0.30 14.36
CA ASP A 42 9.11 -0.38 15.51
C ASP A 42 7.64 -0.75 15.21
N THR A 43 6.90 0.13 14.52
CA THR A 43 5.54 -0.17 14.01
C THR A 43 5.52 -1.36 13.06
N ARG A 44 6.55 -1.53 12.21
CA ARG A 44 6.69 -2.74 11.36
C ARG A 44 7.03 -3.99 12.16
N THR A 45 7.80 -3.83 13.23
CA THR A 45 8.12 -4.93 14.14
C THR A 45 6.86 -5.38 14.87
N ILE A 46 5.97 -4.45 15.25
CA ILE A 46 4.62 -4.76 15.76
C ILE A 46 3.81 -5.49 14.68
N ALA A 47 3.68 -4.92 13.47
CA ALA A 47 2.93 -5.51 12.37
C ALA A 47 3.35 -6.97 12.08
N LEU A 48 4.66 -7.22 11.98
CA LEU A 48 5.23 -8.57 11.78
C LEU A 48 4.85 -9.54 12.90
N ASN A 49 4.83 -9.10 14.15
CA ASN A 49 4.56 -9.94 15.32
C ASN A 49 3.08 -9.99 15.72
N THR A 50 2.17 -9.42 14.92
CA THR A 50 0.73 -9.58 15.14
C THR A 50 0.29 -11.04 15.01
N ASN A 51 -0.77 -11.40 15.73
CA ASN A 51 -1.40 -12.70 15.61
C ASN A 51 -1.79 -13.01 14.16
N PHE A 52 -2.28 -12.04 13.37
CA PHE A 52 -2.55 -12.27 11.94
C PHE A 52 -1.29 -12.60 11.14
N VAL A 53 -0.22 -11.79 11.19
CA VAL A 53 0.94 -12.03 10.32
C VAL A 53 1.71 -13.28 10.72
N GLN A 54 1.77 -13.62 12.01
CA GLN A 54 2.30 -14.91 12.46
C GLN A 54 1.35 -16.05 12.11
N GLY A 55 0.07 -15.90 12.42
CA GLY A 55 -0.98 -16.88 12.19
C GLY A 55 -1.24 -17.16 10.72
N VAL A 56 -0.88 -16.28 9.77
CA VAL A 56 -0.89 -16.56 8.32
C VAL A 56 0.02 -17.75 7.94
N LYS A 57 0.96 -18.15 8.81
CA LYS A 57 1.69 -19.43 8.70
C LYS A 57 0.79 -20.68 8.80
N ASP A 58 -0.41 -20.46 9.33
CA ASP A 58 -1.45 -21.39 9.79
C ASP A 58 -2.89 -20.92 9.35
N GLY A 59 -2.95 -19.99 8.38
CA GLY A 59 -3.82 -18.77 8.33
C GLY A 59 -5.35 -18.75 8.25
N MET A 60 -5.85 -17.50 8.05
CA MET A 60 -7.24 -17.05 7.78
C MET A 60 -7.27 -15.62 7.16
N LEU A 61 -8.46 -15.11 6.75
CA LEU A 61 -8.91 -13.67 6.58
C LEU A 61 -8.77 -12.84 5.24
N HIS A 62 -9.37 -11.62 5.21
CA HIS A 62 -10.20 -11.03 4.11
C HIS A 62 -10.18 -9.44 3.97
N PRO A 63 -10.40 -8.74 2.80
CA PRO A 63 -10.10 -7.27 2.60
C PRO A 63 -10.98 -6.34 1.65
N THR A 64 -10.83 -4.97 1.67
CA THR A 64 -11.14 -3.90 0.60
C THR A 64 -10.80 -2.43 1.08
N SER A 65 -10.90 -1.22 0.41
CA SER A 65 -10.98 -0.59 -0.97
C SER A 65 -10.75 0.99 -0.91
N PHE A 66 -10.67 1.83 -2.01
CA PHE A 66 -10.35 3.31 -1.95
C PHE A 66 -10.79 4.31 -3.10
N VAL A 67 -10.38 5.63 -3.08
CA VAL A 67 -11.08 6.80 -3.74
C VAL A 67 -10.25 7.94 -4.47
N ALA A 68 -8.93 8.11 -4.32
CA ALA A 68 -8.29 9.47 -4.29
C ALA A 68 -8.13 10.39 -5.54
N ALA A 69 -8.26 9.94 -6.80
CA ALA A 69 -7.61 10.61 -7.95
C ALA A 69 -8.09 12.04 -8.34
N LYS A 70 -9.26 12.48 -7.88
CA LYS A 70 -9.93 13.69 -8.40
C LYS A 70 -9.16 15.00 -8.17
N ARG A 71 -8.38 15.10 -7.09
CA ARG A 71 -7.76 16.35 -6.60
C ARG A 71 -6.37 16.67 -7.16
N ALA A 72 -5.77 15.78 -7.96
CA ALA A 72 -4.58 16.13 -8.73
C ALA A 72 -4.96 17.04 -9.91
N GLU A 73 -4.21 18.13 -10.12
CA GLU A 73 -4.28 18.97 -11.32
C GLU A 73 -3.87 18.19 -12.58
N MET A 74 -4.19 18.68 -13.79
CA MET A 74 -3.90 17.98 -15.05
C MET A 74 -2.39 17.95 -15.36
N CYS A 75 -1.74 16.94 -14.80
CA CYS A 75 -0.29 16.71 -14.76
C CYS A 75 -0.05 15.18 -14.65
N PRO A 76 1.13 14.60 -14.93
CA PRO A 76 1.32 13.14 -14.92
C PRO A 76 0.97 12.42 -13.60
N LEU A 77 0.95 13.12 -12.46
CA LEU A 77 0.45 12.61 -11.19
C LEU A 77 -1.05 12.25 -11.23
N LYS A 78 -1.87 13.01 -11.96
CA LYS A 78 -3.29 12.71 -12.14
C LYS A 78 -3.49 11.43 -12.94
N ILE A 79 -2.82 11.32 -14.08
CA ILE A 79 -2.85 10.12 -14.94
C ILE A 79 -2.42 8.88 -14.15
N PHE A 80 -1.39 9.00 -13.30
CA PHE A 80 -0.98 7.94 -12.40
C PHE A 80 -2.07 7.56 -11.39
N LEU A 81 -2.69 8.53 -10.70
CA LEU A 81 -3.72 8.25 -9.70
C LEU A 81 -5.03 7.73 -10.32
N ASP A 82 -5.42 8.20 -11.51
CA ASP A 82 -6.56 7.67 -12.27
C ASP A 82 -6.30 6.23 -12.73
N HIS A 83 -5.06 5.90 -13.13
CA HIS A 83 -4.65 4.52 -13.41
C HIS A 83 -4.74 3.64 -12.16
N GLU A 84 -4.13 4.05 -11.05
CA GLU A 84 -4.16 3.27 -9.81
C GLU A 84 -5.58 3.09 -9.28
N SER A 85 -6.42 4.13 -9.33
CA SER A 85 -7.84 4.01 -8.98
C SER A 85 -8.59 3.02 -9.88
N SER A 86 -8.19 2.87 -11.15
CA SER A 86 -8.76 1.90 -12.08
C SER A 86 -8.24 0.48 -11.83
N SER A 87 -6.96 0.34 -11.47
CA SER A 87 -6.36 -0.95 -11.09
C SER A 87 -6.95 -1.49 -9.79
N TYR A 88 -7.06 -0.65 -8.77
CA TYR A 88 -7.73 -0.98 -7.51
C TYR A 88 -9.22 -1.28 -7.71
N LYS A 89 -9.88 -0.60 -8.66
CA LYS A 89 -11.27 -0.90 -9.02
C LYS A 89 -11.41 -2.33 -9.58
N SER A 90 -10.67 -2.66 -10.63
CA SER A 90 -10.69 -4.01 -11.22
C SER A 90 -10.38 -5.09 -10.18
N TYR A 91 -9.48 -4.80 -9.24
CA TYR A 91 -9.13 -5.69 -8.14
C TYR A 91 -10.27 -5.89 -7.12
N TYR A 92 -10.99 -4.83 -6.70
CA TYR A 92 -12.11 -5.02 -5.77
C TYR A 92 -13.35 -5.62 -6.43
N GLU A 93 -13.60 -5.39 -7.73
CA GLU A 93 -14.69 -6.05 -8.46
C GLU A 93 -14.41 -7.57 -8.60
N ASP A 94 -13.18 -7.96 -8.89
CA ASP A 94 -12.71 -9.36 -8.88
C ASP A 94 -12.83 -10.01 -7.49
N LEU A 95 -12.51 -9.29 -6.41
CA LEU A 95 -12.76 -9.76 -5.04
C LEU A 95 -14.25 -9.91 -4.72
N PHE A 96 -15.09 -8.93 -5.08
CA PHE A 96 -16.50 -8.96 -4.75
C PHE A 96 -17.23 -10.11 -5.43
N ASP A 97 -16.89 -10.44 -6.68
CA ASP A 97 -17.40 -11.65 -7.35
C ASP A 97 -16.93 -12.93 -6.62
N LYS A 98 -15.62 -13.07 -6.37
CA LYS A 98 -15.01 -14.26 -5.72
C LYS A 98 -15.51 -14.53 -4.30
N TRP A 99 -15.79 -13.49 -3.52
CA TRP A 99 -16.31 -13.58 -2.16
C TRP A 99 -17.84 -13.36 -2.08
N HIS A 100 -18.51 -13.25 -3.23
CA HIS A 100 -19.96 -13.09 -3.39
C HIS A 100 -20.56 -11.86 -2.65
N ILE A 101 -19.76 -10.80 -2.48
CA ILE A 101 -20.16 -9.52 -1.90
C ILE A 101 -21.02 -8.76 -2.91
N ARG A 102 -22.28 -8.48 -2.55
CA ARG A 102 -23.25 -7.80 -3.43
C ARG A 102 -23.27 -6.28 -3.32
N ASP A 103 -22.93 -5.75 -2.14
CA ASP A 103 -22.75 -4.31 -1.91
C ASP A 103 -21.65 -4.10 -0.88
N GLY A 104 -20.55 -3.46 -1.30
CA GLY A 104 -19.44 -3.11 -0.41
C GLY A 104 -19.83 -2.11 0.68
N LYS A 105 -20.93 -1.35 0.51
CA LYS A 105 -21.44 -0.42 1.52
C LYS A 105 -22.20 -1.10 2.66
N ALA A 106 -22.56 -2.36 2.50
CA ALA A 106 -23.18 -3.18 3.54
C ALA A 106 -22.14 -3.91 4.41
N ILE A 107 -20.84 -3.66 4.20
CA ILE A 107 -19.76 -4.19 5.03
C ILE A 107 -19.51 -3.21 6.18
N GLU A 108 -19.78 -3.64 7.41
CA GLU A 108 -19.36 -2.93 8.61
C GLU A 108 -17.86 -3.18 8.83
N LEU A 109 -17.04 -2.11 8.77
CA LEU A 109 -15.60 -2.21 9.03
C LEU A 109 -15.33 -2.22 10.54
N GLY A 110 -14.45 -3.13 10.99
CA GLY A 110 -13.91 -3.09 12.35
C GLY A 110 -13.10 -1.81 12.59
N LYS A 111 -13.10 -1.30 13.83
CA LYS A 111 -12.52 0.00 14.23
C LYS A 111 -11.19 0.33 13.57
N GLU A 112 -10.17 -0.53 13.72
CA GLU A 112 -8.82 -0.26 13.20
C GLU A 112 -8.78 -0.18 11.66
N CYS A 113 -9.66 -0.93 10.97
CA CYS A 113 -9.82 -0.85 9.52
C CYS A 113 -10.53 0.46 9.12
N GLN A 114 -11.60 0.84 9.84
CA GLN A 114 -12.28 2.12 9.61
C GLN A 114 -11.35 3.32 9.85
N GLU A 115 -10.57 3.34 10.93
CA GLU A 115 -9.64 4.42 11.24
C GLU A 115 -8.49 4.54 10.22
N TYR A 116 -8.04 3.42 9.64
CA TYR A 116 -7.10 3.45 8.50
C TYR A 116 -7.77 3.97 7.22
N VAL A 117 -9.00 3.54 6.92
CA VAL A 117 -9.78 4.01 5.76
C VAL A 117 -10.11 5.52 5.88
N ASP A 118 -10.48 5.99 7.06
CA ASP A 118 -10.73 7.41 7.32
C ASP A 118 -9.44 8.23 7.20
N THR A 119 -8.31 7.73 7.71
CA THR A 119 -7.00 8.38 7.60
C THR A 119 -6.61 8.64 6.14
N VAL A 120 -6.69 7.63 5.28
CA VAL A 120 -6.27 7.78 3.87
C VAL A 120 -7.35 8.47 3.03
N ALA A 121 -8.63 8.42 3.43
CA ALA A 121 -9.68 9.25 2.84
C ALA A 121 -9.51 10.74 3.17
N ASP A 122 -9.06 11.06 4.38
CA ASP A 122 -8.71 12.42 4.81
C ASP A 122 -7.55 12.97 3.98
N VAL A 123 -6.45 12.22 3.83
CA VAL A 123 -5.33 12.61 2.96
C VAL A 123 -5.80 12.82 1.51
N ALA A 124 -6.57 11.87 0.97
CA ALA A 124 -7.14 11.94 -0.37
C ALA A 124 -8.06 13.16 -0.61
N SER A 125 -8.74 13.66 0.42
CA SER A 125 -9.73 14.74 0.33
C SER A 125 -9.23 16.11 0.79
N LYS A 126 -8.19 16.18 1.62
CA LYS A 126 -7.72 17.43 2.28
C LYS A 126 -6.30 17.84 1.87
N ASP A 127 -5.41 16.90 1.55
CA ASP A 127 -3.99 17.15 1.34
C ASP A 127 -3.57 17.21 -0.13
N ASP A 128 -2.38 17.70 -0.45
CA ASP A 128 -1.85 17.66 -1.82
C ASP A 128 -1.74 16.21 -2.33
N ALA A 129 -1.91 16.00 -3.63
CA ALA A 129 -1.89 14.68 -4.26
C ALA A 129 -0.58 13.89 -4.05
N TYR A 130 0.56 14.55 -3.81
CA TYR A 130 1.80 13.86 -3.42
C TYR A 130 1.70 13.18 -2.04
N TYR A 131 0.92 13.72 -1.09
CA TYR A 131 0.70 13.04 0.19
C TYR A 131 -0.13 11.76 0.06
N MET A 132 -0.95 11.61 -0.99
CA MET A 132 -1.59 10.33 -1.29
C MET A 132 -0.55 9.25 -1.61
N LEU A 133 0.55 9.60 -2.30
CA LEU A 133 1.65 8.66 -2.52
C LEU A 133 2.35 8.31 -1.21
N VAL A 134 2.56 9.28 -0.32
CA VAL A 134 3.10 9.05 1.04
C VAL A 134 2.21 8.10 1.85
N ALA A 135 0.89 8.19 1.71
CA ALA A 135 -0.08 7.30 2.36
C ALA A 135 -0.11 5.87 1.76
N LEU A 136 0.22 5.72 0.47
CA LEU A 136 0.22 4.43 -0.24
C LEU A 136 1.53 3.64 -0.11
N ILE A 137 2.68 4.28 0.13
CA ILE A 137 3.96 3.57 0.28
C ILE A 137 3.96 2.56 1.45
N PRO A 138 3.42 2.88 2.65
CA PRO A 138 3.37 1.94 3.77
C PRO A 138 2.81 0.56 3.42
N CYS A 139 1.59 0.46 2.87
CA CYS A 139 1.02 -0.83 2.50
C CYS A 139 1.79 -1.49 1.33
N ALA A 140 2.09 -0.73 0.28
CA ALA A 140 2.77 -1.23 -0.92
C ALA A 140 4.20 -1.76 -0.66
N ARG A 141 4.85 -1.30 0.41
CA ARG A 141 6.20 -1.70 0.82
C ARG A 141 6.21 -2.69 1.99
N LEU A 142 5.25 -2.60 2.91
CA LEU A 142 5.13 -3.50 4.05
C LEU A 142 4.82 -4.93 3.61
N TRP A 143 3.84 -5.13 2.72
CA TRP A 143 3.38 -6.47 2.32
C TRP A 143 4.50 -7.32 1.67
N PRO A 144 5.30 -6.80 0.70
CA PRO A 144 6.48 -7.51 0.18
C PRO A 144 7.59 -7.74 1.22
N TRP A 145 7.76 -6.84 2.19
CA TRP A 145 8.74 -7.02 3.27
C TRP A 145 8.32 -8.12 4.25
N LEU A 146 7.04 -8.15 4.65
CA LEU A 146 6.48 -9.25 5.44
C LEU A 146 6.64 -10.58 4.70
N GLY A 147 6.41 -10.60 3.38
CA GLY A 147 6.74 -11.72 2.51
C GLY A 147 8.17 -12.23 2.69
N GLN A 148 9.16 -11.34 2.60
CA GLN A 148 10.57 -11.68 2.80
C GLN A 148 10.85 -12.24 4.21
N GLN A 149 10.16 -11.76 5.25
CA GLN A 149 10.32 -12.30 6.61
C GLN A 149 9.65 -13.67 6.78
N LEU A 150 8.55 -13.93 6.05
CA LEU A 150 7.80 -15.18 6.10
C LEU A 150 8.46 -16.29 5.28
N THR A 151 8.89 -16.02 4.04
CA THR A 151 9.56 -17.02 3.18
C THR A 151 10.93 -17.41 3.73
N ALA A 152 11.66 -16.47 4.37
CA ALA A 152 12.89 -16.79 5.10
C ALA A 152 12.69 -17.78 6.27
N ALA A 153 11.44 -18.05 6.68
CA ALA A 153 11.10 -19.04 7.70
C ALA A 153 10.39 -20.30 7.16
N LYS A 154 9.70 -20.23 6.01
CA LYS A 154 8.86 -21.33 5.48
C LYS A 154 8.48 -21.08 4.01
N ASP A 155 8.62 -22.06 3.12
CA ASP A 155 8.17 -21.97 1.71
C ASP A 155 6.75 -22.55 1.46
N ASN A 156 6.11 -23.11 2.50
CA ASN A 156 4.81 -23.77 2.40
C ASN A 156 3.91 -23.35 3.58
N PHE A 157 2.82 -22.65 3.27
CA PHE A 157 1.89 -22.08 4.24
C PHE A 157 0.58 -22.89 4.32
N GLY A 158 0.64 -24.18 3.97
CA GLY A 158 -0.52 -25.06 3.92
C GLY A 158 -1.59 -24.51 2.97
N ALA A 159 -2.82 -24.39 3.47
CA ALA A 159 -3.94 -23.80 2.74
C ALA A 159 -3.72 -22.35 2.28
N TYR A 160 -2.76 -21.63 2.90
CA TYR A 160 -2.50 -20.21 2.63
C TYR A 160 -1.34 -19.98 1.66
N THR A 161 -0.73 -21.04 1.12
CA THR A 161 0.40 -20.93 0.19
C THR A 161 0.07 -20.05 -1.02
N ASP A 162 -1.08 -20.26 -1.66
CA ASP A 162 -1.54 -19.44 -2.80
C ASP A 162 -1.86 -18.00 -2.37
N TRP A 163 -2.36 -17.77 -1.14
CA TRP A 163 -2.65 -16.44 -0.61
C TRP A 163 -1.36 -15.67 -0.30
N VAL A 164 -0.40 -16.29 0.38
CA VAL A 164 0.90 -15.67 0.73
C VAL A 164 1.66 -15.32 -0.54
N ASN A 165 1.76 -16.26 -1.49
CA ASN A 165 2.41 -16.02 -2.78
C ASN A 165 1.74 -14.91 -3.61
N SER A 166 0.42 -14.69 -3.45
CA SER A 166 -0.34 -13.67 -4.19
C SER A 166 -0.33 -12.27 -3.56
N ASN A 167 -0.19 -12.19 -2.23
CA ASN A 167 -0.39 -10.94 -1.49
C ASN A 167 0.88 -10.47 -0.76
N PHE A 168 1.72 -11.40 -0.29
CA PHE A 168 3.02 -11.15 0.33
C PHE A 168 4.16 -11.60 -0.61
N ASP A 169 4.05 -11.32 -1.91
CA ASP A 169 5.12 -11.59 -2.88
C ASP A 169 6.42 -10.84 -2.47
N PRO A 170 7.50 -11.56 -2.08
CA PRO A 170 8.74 -10.92 -1.66
C PRO A 170 9.47 -10.22 -2.80
N SER A 171 9.18 -10.60 -4.06
CA SER A 171 9.83 -10.08 -5.26
C SER A 171 9.27 -8.72 -5.68
N SER A 172 7.98 -8.43 -5.42
CA SER A 172 7.31 -7.17 -5.77
C SER A 172 8.10 -5.92 -5.36
N LYS A 173 8.23 -4.97 -6.30
CA LYS A 173 8.91 -3.66 -6.12
C LYS A 173 8.04 -2.49 -6.57
N GLY A 174 6.72 -2.66 -6.69
CA GLY A 174 5.80 -1.61 -7.17
C GLY A 174 5.93 -0.29 -6.41
N TYR A 175 6.14 -0.38 -5.09
CA TYR A 175 6.34 0.77 -4.20
C TYR A 175 7.47 1.71 -4.63
N LYS A 176 8.57 1.23 -5.23
CA LYS A 176 9.70 2.08 -5.68
C LYS A 176 9.28 3.17 -6.67
N LYS A 177 8.25 2.91 -7.47
CA LYS A 177 7.69 3.87 -8.45
C LYS A 177 6.94 5.02 -7.76
N LEU A 178 6.44 4.81 -6.54
CA LEU A 178 5.88 5.83 -5.65
C LEU A 178 7.02 6.61 -4.96
N GLU A 179 8.02 5.89 -4.43
CA GLU A 179 9.15 6.48 -3.69
C GLU A 179 9.93 7.50 -4.50
N VAL A 180 10.26 7.19 -5.77
CA VAL A 180 10.90 8.14 -6.69
C VAL A 180 10.09 9.44 -6.84
N ARG A 181 8.75 9.36 -6.88
CA ARG A 181 7.87 10.53 -7.00
C ARG A 181 7.80 11.34 -5.70
N VAL A 182 7.79 10.66 -4.55
CA VAL A 182 7.78 11.30 -3.21
C VAL A 182 9.13 11.94 -2.89
N ASN A 183 10.25 11.29 -3.23
CA ASN A 183 11.60 11.85 -3.08
C ASN A 183 11.78 13.11 -3.95
N ALA A 184 11.37 13.05 -5.23
CA ALA A 184 11.38 14.23 -6.11
C ALA A 184 10.50 15.36 -5.56
N ALA A 185 9.28 15.06 -5.07
CA ALA A 185 8.40 16.05 -4.46
C ALA A 185 8.99 16.67 -3.18
N PHE A 186 9.70 15.90 -2.37
CA PHE A 186 10.39 16.41 -1.17
C PHE A 186 11.54 17.35 -1.53
N SER A 187 12.41 16.95 -2.48
CA SER A 187 13.52 17.81 -2.95
C SER A 187 13.03 19.09 -3.63
N ASN A 188 11.90 19.03 -4.34
CA ASN A 188 11.21 20.19 -4.90
C ASN A 188 10.44 21.03 -3.86
N LYS A 189 10.45 20.64 -2.56
CA LYS A 189 9.72 21.28 -1.45
C LYS A 189 8.19 21.33 -1.62
N GLN A 190 7.64 20.37 -2.38
CA GLN A 190 6.21 20.21 -2.62
C GLN A 190 5.49 19.50 -1.46
N ILE A 191 6.24 18.80 -0.61
CA ILE A 191 5.74 18.19 0.64
C ILE A 191 6.62 18.56 1.84
N ASP A 192 5.99 18.76 2.99
CA ASP A 192 6.64 18.99 4.28
C ASP A 192 7.05 17.66 4.92
N ARG A 193 8.24 17.66 5.56
CA ARG A 193 8.81 16.50 6.24
C ARG A 193 7.92 15.98 7.36
N ASN A 194 7.44 16.88 8.23
CA ASN A 194 6.76 16.49 9.47
C ASN A 194 5.34 15.99 9.17
N LYS A 195 4.63 16.64 8.24
CA LYS A 195 3.33 16.20 7.75
C LYS A 195 3.42 14.86 7.02
N ALA A 196 4.44 14.68 6.17
CA ALA A 196 4.67 13.40 5.50
C ALA A 196 4.99 12.27 6.49
N LEU A 197 5.85 12.50 7.49
CA LEU A 197 6.11 11.52 8.55
C LEU A 197 4.84 11.17 9.33
N ASN A 198 4.05 12.16 9.76
CA ASN A 198 2.78 11.93 10.45
C ASN A 198 1.80 11.08 9.62
N ILE A 199 1.67 11.35 8.31
CA ILE A 199 0.82 10.55 7.41
C ILE A 199 1.36 9.13 7.25
N TYR A 200 2.65 8.97 6.98
CA TYR A 200 3.30 7.68 6.80
C TYR A 200 3.20 6.80 8.06
N SER A 201 3.48 7.38 9.23
CA SER A 201 3.39 6.70 10.54
C SER A 201 1.95 6.33 10.92
N LYS A 202 0.95 7.17 10.58
CA LYS A 202 -0.46 6.80 10.76
C LYS A 202 -0.85 5.62 9.87
N CYS A 203 -0.46 5.63 8.59
CA CYS A 203 -0.77 4.55 7.67
C CYS A 203 -0.06 3.24 8.04
N MET A 204 1.20 3.30 8.47
CA MET A 204 1.93 2.14 9.01
C MET A 204 1.31 1.60 10.31
N THR A 205 0.79 2.50 11.17
CA THR A 205 0.05 2.11 12.37
C THR A 205 -1.31 1.50 12.03
N GLY A 206 -2.00 2.01 11.01
CA GLY A 206 -3.25 1.45 10.49
C GLY A 206 -3.09 0.04 9.94
N GLU A 207 -2.00 -0.25 9.21
CA GLU A 207 -1.62 -1.60 8.80
C GLU A 207 -1.36 -2.53 10.00
N ALA A 208 -0.56 -2.07 10.98
CA ALA A 208 -0.29 -2.85 12.19
C ALA A 208 -1.55 -3.11 13.04
N GLY A 209 -2.43 -2.11 13.15
CA GLY A 209 -3.72 -2.17 13.85
C GLY A 209 -4.71 -3.08 13.12
N PHE A 210 -4.79 -3.00 11.79
CA PHE A 210 -5.57 -3.94 10.97
C PHE A 210 -5.15 -5.38 11.25
N PHE A 211 -3.87 -5.71 11.10
CA PHE A 211 -3.37 -7.06 11.40
C PHE A 211 -3.53 -7.47 12.88
N GLY A 212 -3.47 -6.52 13.82
CA GLY A 212 -3.69 -6.77 15.25
C GLY A 212 -5.16 -6.96 15.62
N SER A 213 -6.09 -6.37 14.87
CA SER A 213 -7.55 -6.44 15.11
C SER A 213 -8.20 -7.75 14.67
N VAL A 214 -7.48 -8.53 13.85
CA VAL A 214 -7.98 -9.76 13.24
C VAL A 214 -8.01 -10.90 14.26
N PRO A 215 -9.19 -11.48 14.57
CA PRO A 215 -9.30 -12.60 15.50
C PRO A 215 -8.83 -13.92 14.87
N ILE A 216 -8.35 -14.83 15.71
CA ILE A 216 -7.88 -16.19 15.38
C ILE A 216 -8.37 -17.14 16.47
#